data_AF-A0A1G2VSF7-F1
#
_entry.id   AF-A0A1G2VSF7-F1
#
_cell.length_a   1.000
_cell.length_b   1.000
_cell.length_c   1.000
_cell.angle_alpha   90.00
_cell.angle_beta   90.00
_cell.angle_gamma   90.00
#
_symmetry.space_group_name_H-M   'P 1'
#
loop_
_entity.id
_entity.type
_entity.pdbx_description
1 polymer ?
#
loop_
_entity_poly.entity_id
_entity_poly.type
_entity_poly.pdbx_seq_one_letter_code
_entity_poly.pdbx_strand_id
1 'polypeptide(L)'
;MRNIMIMAFMFVLMTAYGVDAAEKSKTLSLIDATRGAIDGFVARAGENKAVAADVELARASLKKAEDAYEKGRQLFGFGDVKPEAELDIKHYAGLAELAISLGSSRIEKARVEVEFEALGKQLAEVKAKVKVFEDRKAEIDKLKADAAKLPIISKELEVIKSEKALLATQVELLMAERGQSDKLKVGNAELTRKIEELKAENARLTEQVEKMKAEGKLQAAQPLLKEPAKENIILKEPTAAKEAVTPKEVPAAKEVLQPAKDSQEPVAPKLENKGASDAAELPQVTPAEKK
;
A
#
# COMPACT_ATOMS: atom_id res chain seq x y z
N MET A 1 -8.53 -54.91 -5.60
CA MET A 1 -7.07 -54.65 -5.52
C MET A 1 -6.36 -55.51 -4.47
N ARG A 2 -6.87 -55.64 -3.23
CA ARG A 2 -6.21 -56.43 -2.16
C ARG A 2 -5.93 -57.91 -2.53
N ASN A 3 -6.84 -58.56 -3.25
CA ASN A 3 -6.69 -59.97 -3.64
C ASN A 3 -5.70 -60.19 -4.80
N ILE A 4 -5.46 -59.16 -5.62
CA ILE A 4 -4.46 -59.20 -6.71
C ILE A 4 -3.06 -59.08 -6.11
N MET A 5 -2.90 -58.25 -5.07
CA MET A 5 -1.63 -58.07 -4.37
C MET A 5 -1.21 -59.33 -3.59
N ILE A 6 -2.16 -60.07 -3.01
CA ILE A 6 -1.89 -61.32 -2.28
C ILE A 6 -1.49 -62.46 -3.24
N MET A 7 -2.14 -62.58 -4.41
CA MET A 7 -1.76 -63.55 -5.44
C MET A 7 -0.37 -63.27 -6.02
N ALA A 8 -0.03 -62.00 -6.25
CA ALA A 8 1.32 -61.61 -6.69
C ALA A 8 2.39 -61.97 -5.63
N PHE A 9 2.06 -61.82 -4.34
CA PHE A 9 2.97 -62.18 -3.25
C PHE A 9 3.15 -63.70 -3.10
N MET A 10 2.09 -64.50 -3.34
CA MET A 10 2.18 -65.96 -3.26
C MET A 10 2.91 -66.60 -4.45
N PHE A 11 2.81 -66.00 -5.64
CA PHE A 11 3.55 -66.45 -6.83
C PHE A 11 5.07 -66.21 -6.70
N VAL A 12 5.47 -65.16 -5.96
CA VAL A 12 6.88 -64.90 -5.61
C VAL A 12 7.40 -65.88 -4.55
N LEU A 13 6.54 -66.46 -3.71
CA LEU A 13 6.95 -67.42 -2.66
C LEU A 13 7.03 -68.89 -3.14
N MET A 14 6.28 -69.26 -4.19
CA MET A 14 6.23 -70.65 -4.70
C MET A 14 7.29 -70.96 -5.76
N THR A 15 8.04 -69.98 -6.25
CA THR A 15 9.14 -70.19 -7.22
C THR A 15 10.49 -70.52 -6.57
N ALA A 16 10.55 -70.66 -5.24
CA ALA A 16 11.78 -70.91 -4.48
C ALA A 16 12.16 -72.39 -4.29
N TYR A 17 11.36 -73.36 -4.75
CA TYR A 17 11.64 -74.79 -4.53
C TYR A 17 11.60 -75.58 -5.83
N GLY A 18 12.74 -75.64 -6.51
CA GLY A 18 12.98 -76.53 -7.62
C GLY A 18 14.09 -76.02 -8.53
N VAL A 19 15.21 -76.76 -8.56
CA VAL A 19 16.25 -76.89 -9.61
C VAL A 19 17.65 -76.85 -8.98
N ASP A 20 18.11 -78.01 -8.48
CA ASP A 20 19.42 -78.22 -7.82
C ASP A 20 20.52 -78.78 -8.74
N ALA A 21 20.29 -78.82 -10.06
CA ALA A 21 21.28 -79.36 -11.03
C ALA A 21 21.78 -78.33 -12.06
N ALA A 22 21.28 -77.09 -12.02
CA ALA A 22 21.68 -76.00 -12.91
C ALA A 22 22.42 -74.86 -12.16
N GLU A 23 22.83 -75.09 -10.91
CA GLU A 23 23.38 -74.05 -10.02
C GLU A 23 24.82 -73.63 -10.35
N LYS A 24 25.46 -74.35 -11.28
CA LYS A 24 26.86 -74.15 -11.72
C LYS A 24 27.20 -72.75 -12.18
N SER A 25 26.23 -72.06 -12.79
CA SER A 25 26.39 -70.70 -13.30
C SER A 25 25.98 -69.62 -12.30
N LYS A 26 25.27 -69.98 -11.21
CA LYS A 26 24.57 -69.01 -10.36
C LYS A 26 25.51 -68.17 -9.51
N THR A 27 26.52 -68.75 -8.87
CA THR A 27 27.45 -68.01 -7.98
C THR A 27 28.38 -67.07 -8.74
N LEU A 28 28.93 -67.50 -9.87
CA LEU A 28 29.72 -66.63 -10.74
C LEU A 28 28.86 -65.51 -11.35
N SER A 29 27.64 -65.84 -11.80
CA SER A 29 26.70 -64.82 -12.29
C SER A 29 26.31 -63.82 -11.21
N LEU A 30 26.23 -64.24 -9.94
CA LEU A 30 25.98 -63.35 -8.81
C LEU A 30 27.15 -62.39 -8.60
N ILE A 31 28.39 -62.89 -8.60
CA ILE A 31 29.59 -62.05 -8.49
C ILE A 31 29.65 -61.02 -9.63
N ASP A 32 29.40 -61.45 -10.87
CA ASP A 32 29.41 -60.56 -12.03
C ASP A 32 28.25 -59.54 -11.99
N ALA A 33 27.06 -59.96 -11.53
CA ALA A 33 25.93 -59.05 -11.32
C ALA A 33 26.24 -58.02 -10.22
N THR A 34 26.80 -58.44 -9.09
CA THR A 34 27.22 -57.54 -8.00
C THR A 34 28.31 -56.58 -8.47
N ARG A 35 29.29 -57.05 -9.27
CA ARG A 35 30.31 -56.18 -9.88
C ARG A 35 29.67 -55.13 -10.79
N GLY A 36 28.79 -55.55 -11.69
CA GLY A 36 28.04 -54.64 -12.56
C GLY A 36 27.19 -53.62 -11.78
N ALA A 37 26.58 -54.04 -10.66
CA ALA A 37 25.85 -53.15 -9.77
C ALA A 37 26.77 -52.11 -9.10
N ILE A 38 27.97 -52.50 -8.66
CA ILE A 38 28.98 -51.58 -8.11
C ILE A 38 29.40 -50.57 -9.18
N ASP A 39 29.75 -51.03 -10.38
CA ASP A 39 30.21 -50.14 -11.45
C ASP A 39 29.10 -49.17 -11.89
N GLY A 40 27.87 -49.66 -12.02
CA GLY A 40 26.71 -48.82 -12.29
C GLY A 40 26.37 -47.85 -11.15
N PHE A 41 26.67 -48.21 -9.90
CA PHE A 41 26.55 -47.30 -8.77
C PHE A 41 27.65 -46.23 -8.79
N VAL A 42 28.90 -46.60 -9.02
CA VAL A 42 30.04 -45.67 -9.12
C VAL A 42 29.82 -44.67 -10.26
N ALA A 43 29.35 -45.12 -11.43
CA ALA A 43 29.03 -44.25 -12.55
C ALA A 43 27.94 -43.22 -12.20
N ARG A 44 26.92 -43.61 -11.43
CA ARG A 44 25.85 -42.71 -10.97
C ARG A 44 26.30 -41.79 -9.83
N ALA A 45 27.16 -42.27 -8.95
CA ALA A 45 27.69 -41.51 -7.82
C ALA A 45 28.62 -40.37 -8.28
N GLY A 46 29.32 -40.54 -9.40
CA GLY A 46 30.27 -39.55 -9.90
C GLY A 46 31.33 -39.20 -8.84
N GLU A 47 31.53 -37.90 -8.60
CA GLU A 47 32.48 -37.39 -7.60
C GLU A 47 31.84 -37.17 -6.21
N ASN A 48 30.69 -37.78 -5.92
CA ASN A 48 30.00 -37.57 -4.65
C ASN A 48 30.77 -38.19 -3.47
N LYS A 49 31.46 -37.32 -2.71
CA LYS A 49 32.26 -37.71 -1.54
C LYS A 49 31.45 -38.40 -0.44
N ALA A 50 30.13 -38.20 -0.38
CA ALA A 50 29.28 -38.79 0.65
C ALA A 50 29.14 -40.32 0.55
N VAL A 51 29.49 -40.91 -0.60
CA VAL A 51 29.37 -42.37 -0.82
C VAL A 51 30.71 -43.07 -1.06
N ALA A 52 31.83 -42.37 -0.91
CA ALA A 52 33.16 -42.96 -1.12
C ALA A 52 33.39 -44.19 -0.23
N ALA A 53 33.02 -44.09 1.06
CA ALA A 53 33.13 -45.19 2.01
C ALA A 53 32.21 -46.38 1.64
N ASP A 54 31.01 -46.12 1.09
CA ASP A 54 30.08 -47.17 0.67
C ASP A 54 30.59 -47.92 -0.57
N VAL A 55 31.19 -47.19 -1.53
CA VAL A 55 31.86 -47.78 -2.70
C VAL A 55 33.04 -48.66 -2.28
N GLU A 56 33.88 -48.17 -1.36
CA GLU A 56 35.01 -48.94 -0.83
C GLU A 56 34.55 -50.20 -0.11
N LEU A 57 33.51 -50.10 0.73
CA LEU A 57 32.92 -51.23 1.43
C LEU A 57 32.33 -52.25 0.46
N ALA A 58 31.62 -51.79 -0.58
CA ALA A 58 31.04 -52.66 -1.60
C ALA A 58 32.13 -53.42 -2.38
N ARG A 59 33.19 -52.72 -2.80
CA ARG A 59 34.34 -53.34 -3.49
C ARG A 59 35.10 -54.32 -2.60
N ALA A 60 35.32 -53.97 -1.33
CA ALA A 60 35.97 -54.85 -0.37
C ALA A 60 35.14 -56.12 -0.11
N SER A 61 33.81 -56.00 -0.06
CA SER A 61 32.90 -57.14 0.11
C SER A 61 32.87 -58.01 -1.15
N LEU A 62 32.81 -57.42 -2.35
CA LEU A 62 32.93 -58.16 -3.60
C LEU A 62 34.24 -58.95 -3.68
N LYS A 63 35.37 -58.34 -3.29
CA LYS A 63 36.67 -59.03 -3.26
C LYS A 63 36.66 -60.25 -2.32
N LYS A 64 35.98 -60.16 -1.18
CA LYS A 64 35.82 -61.32 -0.27
C LYS A 64 34.95 -62.42 -0.89
N ALA A 65 33.92 -62.05 -1.67
CA ALA A 65 33.11 -63.01 -2.42
C ALA A 65 33.94 -63.71 -3.51
N GLU A 66 34.78 -62.97 -4.24
CA GLU A 66 35.73 -63.50 -5.23
C GLU A 66 36.74 -64.45 -4.57
N ASP A 67 37.37 -64.06 -3.45
CA ASP A 67 38.31 -64.89 -2.71
C ASP A 67 37.65 -66.19 -2.19
N ALA A 68 36.40 -66.11 -1.73
CA ALA A 68 35.63 -67.27 -1.28
C ALA A 68 35.29 -68.22 -2.44
N TYR A 69 34.94 -67.68 -3.61
CA TYR A 69 34.73 -68.44 -4.83
C TYR A 69 36.00 -69.18 -5.28
N GLU A 70 37.15 -68.51 -5.30
CA GLU A 70 38.41 -69.12 -5.68
C GLU A 70 38.84 -70.24 -4.72
N LYS A 71 38.74 -70.01 -3.40
CA LYS A 71 39.10 -71.00 -2.37
C LYS A 71 38.11 -72.16 -2.26
N GLY A 72 36.84 -71.90 -2.55
CA GLY A 72 35.74 -72.86 -2.47
C GLY A 72 35.65 -73.81 -3.66
N ARG A 73 36.39 -73.53 -4.74
CA ARG A 73 36.39 -74.31 -5.98
C ARG A 73 36.95 -75.72 -5.74
N GLN A 74 36.23 -76.74 -6.17
CA GLN A 74 36.67 -78.12 -5.99
C GLN A 74 37.77 -78.49 -7.00
N LEU A 75 38.96 -78.84 -6.49
CA LEU A 75 40.20 -79.06 -7.26
C LEU A 75 40.16 -80.19 -8.30
N PHE A 76 39.14 -81.06 -8.29
CA PHE A 76 39.04 -82.23 -9.16
C PHE A 76 37.94 -82.17 -10.22
N GLY A 77 37.33 -80.99 -10.46
CA GLY A 77 36.35 -80.82 -11.54
C GLY A 77 35.01 -81.53 -11.32
N PHE A 78 34.79 -82.13 -10.14
CA PHE A 78 33.55 -82.79 -9.74
C PHE A 78 32.73 -81.93 -8.77
N GLY A 79 32.43 -80.68 -9.13
CA GLY A 79 31.57 -79.77 -8.36
C GLY A 79 31.99 -78.31 -8.49
N ASP A 80 31.06 -77.36 -8.35
CA ASP A 80 31.30 -75.94 -8.61
C ASP A 80 32.06 -75.26 -7.46
N VAL A 81 31.38 -75.16 -6.32
CA VAL A 81 31.87 -74.51 -5.11
C VAL A 81 31.35 -75.35 -3.94
N LYS A 82 32.16 -75.51 -2.89
CA LYS A 82 31.68 -76.17 -1.66
C LYS A 82 30.48 -75.39 -1.08
N PRO A 83 29.46 -76.07 -0.51
CA PRO A 83 28.28 -75.40 0.04
C PRO A 83 28.61 -74.30 1.06
N GLU A 84 29.68 -74.47 1.84
CA GLU A 84 30.14 -73.46 2.80
C GLU A 84 30.63 -72.19 2.10
N ALA A 85 31.36 -72.33 0.99
CA ALA A 85 31.84 -71.19 0.21
C ALA A 85 30.72 -70.51 -0.58
N GLU A 86 29.67 -71.24 -0.98
CA GLU A 86 28.47 -70.63 -1.57
C GLU A 86 27.75 -69.70 -0.61
N LEU A 87 27.61 -70.10 0.67
CA LEU A 87 27.02 -69.24 1.70
C LEU A 87 27.85 -67.97 1.91
N ASP A 88 29.17 -68.09 1.96
CA ASP A 88 30.08 -66.95 2.07
C ASP A 88 29.97 -66.00 0.87
N ILE A 89 29.92 -66.52 -0.36
CA ILE A 89 29.72 -65.72 -1.58
C ILE A 89 28.41 -64.95 -1.49
N LYS A 90 27.30 -65.63 -1.16
CA LYS A 90 25.98 -64.99 -1.03
C LYS A 90 25.98 -63.91 0.05
N HIS A 91 26.62 -64.18 1.19
CA HIS A 91 26.73 -63.22 2.29
C HIS A 91 27.50 -61.97 1.86
N TYR A 92 28.69 -62.12 1.29
CA TYR A 92 29.53 -60.98 0.89
C TYR A 92 28.95 -60.21 -0.30
N ALA A 93 28.32 -60.90 -1.26
CA ALA A 93 27.56 -60.24 -2.32
C ALA A 93 26.38 -59.41 -1.75
N GLY A 94 25.63 -59.97 -0.80
CA GLY A 94 24.56 -59.25 -0.10
C GLY A 94 25.05 -58.03 0.69
N LEU A 95 26.24 -58.11 1.32
CA LEU A 95 26.86 -56.96 1.98
C LEU A 95 27.24 -55.86 0.97
N ALA A 96 27.74 -56.23 -0.21
CA ALA A 96 28.04 -55.27 -1.27
C ALA A 96 26.77 -54.58 -1.78
N GLU A 97 25.68 -55.33 -1.99
CA GLU A 97 24.39 -54.77 -2.38
C GLU A 97 23.79 -53.84 -1.32
N LEU A 98 23.89 -54.20 -0.04
CA LEU A 98 23.46 -53.34 1.07
C LEU A 98 24.25 -52.02 1.09
N ALA A 99 25.57 -52.08 0.89
CA ALA A 99 26.42 -50.90 0.82
C ALA A 99 26.02 -49.98 -0.35
N ILE A 100 25.74 -50.54 -1.54
CA ILE A 100 25.22 -49.79 -2.70
C ILE A 100 23.87 -49.15 -2.39
N SER A 101 22.96 -49.87 -1.74
CA SER A 101 21.63 -49.38 -1.37
C SER A 101 21.73 -48.20 -0.39
N LEU A 102 22.59 -48.32 0.63
CA LEU A 102 22.84 -47.26 1.60
C LEU A 102 23.47 -46.03 0.93
N GLY A 103 24.46 -46.24 0.06
CA GLY A 103 25.07 -45.17 -0.72
C GLY A 103 24.05 -44.48 -1.64
N SER A 104 23.17 -45.24 -2.30
CA SER A 104 22.10 -44.69 -3.14
C SER A 104 21.14 -43.80 -2.33
N SER A 105 20.76 -44.23 -1.12
CA SER A 105 19.96 -43.42 -0.21
C SER A 105 20.66 -42.12 0.20
N ARG A 106 21.97 -42.15 0.43
CA ARG A 106 22.77 -40.96 0.75
C ARG A 106 22.88 -39.99 -0.41
N ILE A 107 23.02 -40.47 -1.65
CA ILE A 107 23.00 -39.62 -2.85
C ILE A 107 21.65 -38.90 -2.95
N GLU A 108 20.55 -39.64 -2.81
CA GLU A 108 19.22 -39.06 -2.93
C GLU A 108 18.97 -38.04 -1.82
N LYS A 109 19.39 -38.33 -0.58
CA LYS A 109 19.32 -37.37 0.51
C LYS A 109 20.11 -36.09 0.20
N ALA A 110 21.36 -36.20 -0.25
CA ALA A 110 22.18 -35.04 -0.60
C ALA A 110 21.57 -34.22 -1.73
N ARG A 111 20.97 -34.88 -2.73
CA ARG A 111 20.24 -34.22 -3.81
C ARG A 111 19.04 -33.45 -3.28
N VAL A 112 18.22 -34.06 -2.43
CA VAL A 112 17.04 -33.43 -1.83
C VAL A 112 17.43 -32.24 -0.95
N GLU A 113 18.54 -32.32 -0.20
CA GLU A 113 19.04 -31.20 0.59
C GLU A 113 19.40 -30.00 -0.30
N VAL A 114 20.09 -30.22 -1.43
CA VAL A 114 20.41 -29.17 -2.40
C VAL A 114 19.14 -28.57 -3.02
N GLU A 115 18.17 -29.40 -3.42
CA GLU A 115 16.88 -28.94 -3.95
C GLU A 115 16.09 -28.15 -2.90
N PHE A 116 16.11 -28.56 -1.64
CA PHE A 116 15.47 -27.88 -0.53
C PHE A 116 16.10 -26.50 -0.26
N GLU A 117 17.42 -26.39 -0.27
CA GLU A 117 18.11 -25.09 -0.16
C GLU A 117 17.78 -24.16 -1.33
N ALA A 118 17.71 -24.70 -2.55
CA ALA A 118 17.32 -23.93 -3.73
C ALA A 118 15.88 -23.40 -3.63
N LEU A 119 14.93 -24.25 -3.20
CA LEU A 119 13.55 -23.85 -2.93
C LEU A 119 13.46 -22.81 -1.81
N GLY A 120 14.29 -22.92 -0.77
CA GLY A 120 14.39 -21.93 0.30
C GLY A 120 14.78 -20.53 -0.22
N LYS A 121 15.74 -20.46 -1.14
CA LYS A 121 16.15 -19.21 -1.80
C LYS A 121 15.03 -18.63 -2.66
N GLN A 122 14.36 -19.47 -3.46
CA GLN A 122 13.20 -19.04 -4.27
C GLN A 122 12.05 -18.52 -3.41
N LEU A 123 11.75 -19.18 -2.30
CA LEU A 123 10.73 -18.74 -1.35
C LEU A 123 11.07 -17.37 -0.75
N ALA A 124 12.33 -17.12 -0.41
CA ALA A 124 12.78 -15.82 0.09
C ALA A 124 12.60 -14.71 -0.97
N GLU A 125 12.93 -14.99 -2.23
CA GLU A 125 12.72 -14.06 -3.35
C GLU A 125 11.23 -13.76 -3.57
N VAL A 126 10.37 -14.78 -3.54
CA VAL A 126 8.91 -14.61 -3.68
C VAL A 126 8.35 -13.77 -2.52
N LYS A 127 8.78 -14.02 -1.28
CA LYS A 127 8.39 -13.19 -0.12
C LYS A 127 8.80 -11.73 -0.29
N ALA A 128 10.01 -11.46 -0.80
CA ALA A 128 10.44 -10.11 -1.10
C ALA A 128 9.57 -9.42 -2.18
N LYS A 129 9.21 -10.15 -3.24
CA LYS A 129 8.30 -9.65 -4.28
C LYS A 129 6.90 -9.36 -3.74
N VAL A 130 6.34 -10.24 -2.90
CA VAL A 130 5.03 -10.03 -2.26
C VAL A 130 5.04 -8.75 -1.43
N LYS A 131 6.08 -8.52 -0.63
CA LYS A 131 6.23 -7.28 0.14
C LYS A 131 6.19 -6.03 -0.75
N VAL A 132 6.87 -6.05 -1.89
CA VAL A 132 6.81 -4.92 -2.86
C VAL A 132 5.39 -4.69 -3.38
N PHE A 133 4.61 -5.74 -3.61
CA PHE A 133 3.21 -5.60 -4.02
C PHE A 133 2.32 -5.04 -2.90
N GLU A 134 2.56 -5.43 -1.65
CA GLU A 134 1.86 -4.89 -0.48
C GLU A 134 2.17 -3.40 -0.29
N ASP A 135 3.44 -3.00 -0.37
CA ASP A 135 3.87 -1.60 -0.26
C ASP A 135 3.26 -0.75 -1.39
N ARG A 136 3.25 -1.27 -2.63
CA ARG A 136 2.61 -0.60 -3.78
C ARG A 136 1.11 -0.47 -3.60
N LYS A 137 0.45 -1.48 -3.05
CA LYS A 137 -0.99 -1.42 -2.78
C LYS A 137 -1.30 -0.33 -1.75
N ALA A 138 -0.53 -0.26 -0.67
CA ALA A 138 -0.68 0.80 0.33
C ALA A 138 -0.49 2.20 -0.27
N GLU A 139 0.51 2.40 -1.14
CA GLU A 139 0.72 3.68 -1.82
C GLU A 139 -0.43 4.02 -2.79
N ILE A 140 -0.95 3.04 -3.53
CA ILE A 140 -2.14 3.23 -4.39
C ILE A 140 -3.34 3.68 -3.56
N ASP A 141 -3.58 3.06 -2.40
CA ASP A 141 -4.72 3.41 -1.55
C ASP A 141 -4.56 4.82 -0.96
N LYS A 142 -3.34 5.22 -0.60
CA LYS A 142 -3.02 6.59 -0.20
C LYS A 142 -3.25 7.59 -1.33
N LEU A 143 -2.75 7.31 -2.54
CA LEU A 143 -2.95 8.18 -3.70
C LEU A 143 -4.43 8.33 -4.08
N LYS A 144 -5.23 7.27 -3.94
CA LYS A 144 -6.68 7.34 -4.11
C LYS A 144 -7.35 8.25 -3.07
N ALA A 145 -6.93 8.15 -1.81
CA ALA A 145 -7.44 9.01 -0.75
C ALA A 145 -7.07 10.49 -0.99
N ASP A 146 -5.87 10.77 -1.48
CA ASP A 146 -5.45 12.14 -1.83
C ASP A 146 -6.17 12.67 -3.07
N ALA A 147 -6.35 11.83 -4.10
CA ALA A 147 -7.13 12.19 -5.29
C ALA A 147 -8.60 12.52 -4.94
N ALA A 148 -9.18 11.83 -3.96
CA ALA A 148 -10.53 12.11 -3.47
C ALA A 148 -10.68 13.50 -2.80
N LYS A 149 -9.57 14.12 -2.35
CA LYS A 149 -9.58 15.49 -1.77
C LYS A 149 -9.56 16.59 -2.82
N LEU A 150 -9.03 16.32 -4.01
CA LEU A 150 -8.96 17.30 -5.10
C LEU A 150 -10.31 17.96 -5.47
N PRO A 151 -11.45 17.24 -5.59
CA PRO A 151 -12.73 17.89 -5.88
C PRO A 151 -13.22 18.79 -4.74
N ILE A 152 -12.86 18.49 -3.48
CA ILE A 152 -13.19 19.35 -2.33
C ILE A 152 -12.41 20.66 -2.43
N ILE A 153 -11.09 20.55 -2.61
CA ILE A 153 -10.20 21.71 -2.78
C ILE A 153 -10.63 22.55 -3.99
N SER A 154 -11.03 21.90 -5.09
CA SER A 154 -11.54 22.59 -6.28
C SER A 154 -12.79 23.42 -5.99
N LYS A 155 -13.75 22.85 -5.24
CA LYS A 155 -14.97 23.56 -4.82
C LYS A 155 -14.66 24.72 -3.89
N GLU A 156 -13.79 24.53 -2.90
CA GLU A 156 -13.35 25.60 -1.99
C GLU A 156 -12.69 26.75 -2.77
N LEU A 157 -11.87 26.43 -3.77
CA LEU A 157 -11.23 27.42 -4.63
C LEU A 157 -12.26 28.21 -5.47
N GLU A 158 -13.30 27.56 -5.96
CA GLU A 158 -14.41 28.23 -6.66
C GLU A 158 -15.18 29.19 -5.74
N VAL A 159 -15.44 28.79 -4.49
CA VAL A 159 -16.07 29.64 -3.47
C VAL A 159 -15.19 30.85 -3.17
N ILE A 160 -13.90 30.66 -2.94
CA ILE A 160 -12.96 31.77 -2.68
C ILE A 160 -12.93 32.74 -3.87
N LYS A 161 -12.99 32.25 -5.10
CA LYS A 161 -13.06 33.10 -6.30
C LYS A 161 -14.34 33.94 -6.35
N SER A 162 -15.48 33.36 -6.00
CA SER A 162 -16.76 34.09 -6.00
C SER A 162 -16.81 35.13 -4.88
N GLU A 163 -16.35 34.79 -3.69
CA GLU A 163 -16.21 35.73 -2.56
C GLU A 163 -15.26 36.88 -2.88
N LYS A 164 -14.12 36.59 -3.51
CA LYS A 164 -13.18 37.63 -3.97
C LYS A 164 -13.83 38.58 -4.98
N ALA A 165 -14.60 38.05 -5.93
CA ALA A 165 -15.32 38.88 -6.91
C ALA A 165 -16.36 39.78 -6.22
N LEU A 166 -17.09 39.25 -5.24
CA LEU A 166 -18.09 39.99 -4.46
C LEU A 166 -17.45 41.06 -3.57
N LEU A 167 -16.32 40.77 -2.95
CA LEU A 167 -15.56 41.77 -2.19
C LEU A 167 -15.02 42.88 -3.09
N ALA A 168 -14.57 42.55 -4.31
CA ALA A 168 -14.11 43.54 -5.26
C ALA A 168 -15.22 44.53 -5.65
N THR A 169 -16.46 44.05 -5.90
CA THR A 169 -17.59 44.93 -6.21
C THR A 169 -18.02 45.79 -5.01
N GLN A 170 -17.97 45.25 -3.78
CA GLN A 170 -18.22 46.04 -2.58
C GLN A 170 -17.18 47.15 -2.38
N VAL A 171 -15.90 46.88 -2.67
CA VAL A 171 -14.84 47.88 -2.61
C VAL A 171 -15.10 49.01 -3.62
N GLU A 172 -15.48 48.68 -4.86
CA GLU A 172 -15.83 49.69 -5.88
C GLU A 172 -17.02 50.56 -5.44
N LEU A 173 -18.06 49.95 -4.87
CA LEU A 173 -19.23 50.67 -4.38
C LEU A 173 -18.89 51.62 -3.22
N LEU A 174 -18.09 51.14 -2.24
CA LEU A 174 -17.62 51.98 -1.14
C LEU A 174 -16.73 53.14 -1.63
N MET A 175 -15.90 52.92 -2.65
CA MET A 175 -15.12 54.00 -3.27
C MET A 175 -16.03 55.05 -3.94
N ALA A 176 -17.10 54.61 -4.60
CA ALA A 176 -18.08 55.51 -5.21
C ALA A 176 -18.86 56.32 -4.16
N GLU A 177 -19.35 55.67 -3.10
CA GLU A 177 -20.03 56.32 -1.97
C GLU A 177 -19.12 57.33 -1.26
N ARG A 178 -17.86 56.99 -1.04
CA ARG A 178 -16.86 57.92 -0.49
C ARG A 178 -16.70 59.15 -1.36
N GLY A 179 -16.63 58.98 -2.68
CA GLY A 179 -16.58 60.11 -3.63
C GLY A 179 -17.83 61.00 -3.58
N GLN A 180 -19.02 60.43 -3.38
CA GLN A 180 -20.25 61.21 -3.17
C GLN A 180 -20.25 61.95 -1.83
N SER A 181 -19.81 61.29 -0.76
CA SER A 181 -19.67 61.90 0.57
C SER A 181 -18.74 63.12 0.51
N ASP A 182 -17.62 63.01 -0.19
CA ASP A 182 -16.67 64.12 -0.33
C ASP A 182 -17.26 65.28 -1.15
N LYS A 183 -18.05 65.03 -2.20
CA LYS A 183 -18.81 66.07 -2.91
C LYS A 183 -19.83 66.76 -2.02
N LEU A 184 -20.56 66.00 -1.20
CA LEU A 184 -21.53 66.56 -0.25
C LEU A 184 -20.84 67.42 0.81
N LYS A 185 -19.67 67.04 1.30
CA LYS A 185 -18.88 67.86 2.23
C LYS A 185 -18.49 69.21 1.62
N VAL A 186 -18.02 69.21 0.36
CA VAL A 186 -17.69 70.44 -0.38
C VAL A 186 -18.93 71.31 -0.56
N GLY A 187 -20.04 70.74 -1.04
CA GLY A 187 -21.30 71.46 -1.23
C GLY A 187 -21.87 72.03 0.08
N ASN A 188 -21.79 71.29 1.18
CA ASN A 188 -22.18 71.79 2.51
C ASN A 188 -21.31 72.98 2.93
N ALA A 189 -19.99 72.90 2.74
CA ALA A 189 -19.09 74.02 3.05
C ALA A 189 -19.42 75.27 2.22
N GLU A 190 -19.76 75.12 0.94
CA GLU A 190 -20.20 76.23 0.07
C GLU A 190 -21.53 76.83 0.50
N LEU A 191 -22.52 76.00 0.83
CA LEU A 191 -23.82 76.46 1.35
C LEU A 191 -23.66 77.18 2.69
N THR A 192 -22.83 76.66 3.60
CA THR A 192 -22.51 77.33 4.86
C THR A 192 -21.91 78.71 4.61
N ARG A 193 -20.97 78.85 3.67
CA ARG A 193 -20.42 80.17 3.27
C ARG A 193 -21.50 81.11 2.74
N LYS A 194 -22.36 80.66 1.83
CA LYS A 194 -23.46 81.48 1.29
C LYS A 194 -24.45 81.92 2.37
N ILE A 195 -24.74 81.05 3.34
CA ILE A 195 -25.61 81.41 4.49
C ILE A 195 -24.95 82.51 5.32
N GLU A 196 -23.65 82.44 5.58
CA GLU A 196 -22.92 83.49 6.29
C GLU A 196 -22.91 84.81 5.50
N GLU A 197 -22.69 84.76 4.18
CA GLU A 197 -22.75 85.93 3.29
C GLU A 197 -24.14 86.58 3.30
N LEU A 198 -25.21 85.81 3.12
CA LEU A 198 -26.59 86.30 3.13
C LEU A 198 -27.00 86.83 4.51
N LYS A 199 -26.50 86.25 5.60
CA LYS A 199 -26.70 86.78 6.96
C LYS A 199 -26.02 88.14 7.13
N ALA A 200 -24.79 88.28 6.66
CA ALA A 200 -24.06 89.54 6.68
C ALA A 200 -24.74 90.61 5.82
N GLU A 201 -25.23 90.24 4.62
CA GLU A 201 -25.97 91.13 3.74
C GLU A 201 -27.32 91.55 4.34
N ASN A 202 -28.08 90.62 4.90
CA ASN A 202 -29.33 90.94 5.61
C ASN A 202 -29.07 91.88 6.79
N ALA A 203 -28.01 91.67 7.56
CA ALA A 203 -27.64 92.57 8.65
C ALA A 203 -27.35 93.98 8.11
N ARG A 204 -26.56 94.09 7.02
CA ARG A 204 -26.25 95.36 6.35
C ARG A 204 -27.51 96.06 5.80
N LEU A 205 -28.42 95.31 5.16
CA LEU A 205 -29.69 95.86 4.65
C LEU A 205 -30.60 96.32 5.79
N THR A 206 -30.66 95.55 6.89
CA THR A 206 -31.41 95.94 8.09
C THR A 206 -30.87 97.25 8.67
N GLU A 207 -29.55 97.39 8.78
CA GLU A 207 -28.91 98.65 9.18
C GLU A 207 -29.23 99.81 8.23
N GLN A 208 -29.26 99.58 6.92
CA GLN A 208 -29.64 100.61 5.94
C GLN A 208 -31.11 101.03 6.08
N VAL A 209 -32.02 100.09 6.28
CA VAL A 209 -33.44 100.37 6.49
C VAL A 209 -33.65 101.18 7.77
N GLU A 210 -32.98 100.82 8.87
CA GLU A 210 -33.04 101.57 10.13
C GLU A 210 -32.46 102.99 9.97
N LYS A 211 -31.36 103.17 9.22
CA LYS A 211 -30.84 104.51 8.87
C LYS A 211 -31.85 105.33 8.05
N MET A 212 -32.48 104.74 7.04
CA MET A 212 -33.49 105.46 6.23
C MET A 212 -34.75 105.83 7.04
N LYS A 213 -35.15 105.01 8.02
CA LYS A 213 -36.21 105.36 8.98
C LYS A 213 -35.78 106.53 9.88
N ALA A 214 -34.56 106.52 10.38
CA ALA A 214 -34.02 107.58 11.24
C ALA A 214 -33.82 108.93 10.49
N GLU A 215 -33.53 108.88 9.18
CA GLU A 215 -33.36 110.05 8.31
C GLU A 215 -34.69 110.65 7.77
N GLY A 216 -35.86 110.09 8.11
CA GLY A 216 -37.16 110.71 7.80
C GLY A 216 -37.60 110.68 6.32
N LYS A 217 -37.01 109.84 5.47
CA LYS A 217 -37.34 109.72 4.02
C LYS A 217 -38.48 108.72 3.70
N LEU A 218 -39.27 108.31 4.69
CA LEU A 218 -40.39 107.38 4.54
C LEU A 218 -41.74 108.08 4.77
N GLN A 219 -41.99 109.15 4.00
CA GLN A 219 -43.31 109.77 3.85
C GLN A 219 -43.58 110.09 2.37
N ALA A 220 -43.79 109.04 1.56
CA ALA A 220 -44.58 109.05 0.33
C ALA A 220 -44.74 107.61 -0.24
N ALA A 221 -45.15 106.64 0.57
CA ALA A 221 -45.67 105.35 0.06
C ALA A 221 -46.34 104.51 1.16
N GLN A 222 -47.54 104.91 1.59
CA GLN A 222 -48.61 103.96 1.91
C GLN A 222 -49.87 104.60 1.31
N PRO A 223 -50.80 103.92 0.58
CA PRO A 223 -51.03 102.47 0.46
C PRO A 223 -51.39 101.98 -0.97
N LEU A 224 -50.77 100.92 -1.52
CA LEU A 224 -51.34 100.05 -2.61
C LEU A 224 -50.31 99.01 -3.05
N LEU A 225 -50.34 97.84 -2.41
CA LEU A 225 -50.20 96.54 -3.04
C LEU A 225 -50.97 95.56 -2.15
N LYS A 226 -52.30 95.64 -2.33
CA LYS A 226 -53.17 94.48 -2.21
C LYS A 226 -52.62 93.41 -3.15
N GLU A 227 -52.44 92.20 -2.62
CA GLU A 227 -52.17 90.94 -3.33
C GLU A 227 -50.95 90.89 -4.26
N PRO A 228 -50.11 89.87 -4.07
CA PRO A 228 -50.00 88.90 -5.15
C PRO A 228 -50.55 87.55 -4.70
N ALA A 229 -51.41 87.03 -5.56
CA ALA A 229 -51.51 85.65 -5.98
C ALA A 229 -51.00 84.59 -4.99
N LYS A 230 -51.97 83.76 -4.58
CA LYS A 230 -51.80 82.32 -4.53
C LYS A 230 -51.02 81.85 -5.77
N GLU A 231 -49.71 81.76 -5.68
CA GLU A 231 -48.96 80.86 -6.54
C GLU A 231 -48.50 79.71 -5.67
N ASN A 232 -49.22 78.60 -5.85
CA ASN A 232 -48.89 77.27 -5.41
C ASN A 232 -47.42 76.97 -5.76
N ILE A 233 -46.48 77.28 -4.87
CA ILE A 233 -45.29 76.45 -4.73
C ILE A 233 -45.75 75.29 -3.89
N ILE A 234 -46.28 74.29 -4.59
CA ILE A 234 -46.36 72.92 -4.14
C ILE A 234 -44.95 72.59 -3.64
N LEU A 235 -44.77 72.59 -2.32
CA LEU A 235 -43.88 71.60 -1.72
C LEU A 235 -44.38 70.28 -2.28
N LYS A 236 -43.71 69.79 -3.34
CA LYS A 236 -43.66 68.36 -3.53
C LYS A 236 -42.92 67.90 -2.28
N GLU A 237 -43.69 67.44 -1.30
CA GLU A 237 -43.26 66.30 -0.52
C GLU A 237 -42.47 65.40 -1.47
N PRO A 238 -41.27 64.92 -1.12
CA PRO A 238 -40.81 63.70 -1.74
C PRO A 238 -41.91 62.70 -1.41
N THR A 239 -42.77 62.46 -2.40
CA THR A 239 -43.76 61.41 -2.40
C THR A 239 -42.98 60.19 -1.98
N ALA A 240 -43.28 59.69 -0.79
CA ALA A 240 -42.95 58.35 -0.42
C ALA A 240 -43.58 57.48 -1.50
N ALA A 241 -42.79 57.15 -2.53
CA ALA A 241 -43.07 56.04 -3.40
C ALA A 241 -43.01 54.80 -2.49
N LYS A 242 -44.16 54.52 -1.87
CA LYS A 242 -44.62 53.15 -1.67
C LYS A 242 -44.79 52.56 -3.07
N GLU A 243 -43.68 52.26 -3.74
CA GLU A 243 -43.68 51.12 -4.63
C GLU A 243 -43.84 49.92 -3.70
N ALA A 244 -45.05 49.36 -3.77
CA ALA A 244 -45.32 48.00 -3.36
C ALA A 244 -44.40 47.08 -4.18
N VAL A 245 -43.16 46.90 -3.70
CA VAL A 245 -42.41 45.68 -3.98
C VAL A 245 -43.11 44.61 -3.18
N THR A 246 -43.93 43.86 -3.89
CA THR A 246 -44.41 42.54 -3.49
C THR A 246 -43.32 41.79 -2.71
N PRO A 247 -43.62 41.26 -1.51
CA PRO A 247 -42.74 40.28 -0.91
C PRO A 247 -42.79 39.06 -1.81
N LYS A 248 -41.81 38.93 -2.70
CA LYS A 248 -41.57 37.68 -3.40
C LYS A 248 -41.11 36.71 -2.30
N GLU A 249 -42.04 35.83 -1.95
CA GLU A 249 -41.83 34.64 -1.13
C GLU A 249 -40.38 34.15 -1.28
N VAL A 250 -39.64 34.24 -0.18
CA VAL A 250 -38.60 33.26 0.09
C VAL A 250 -39.31 31.92 0.11
N PRO A 251 -39.04 30.97 -0.81
CA PRO A 251 -39.45 29.60 -0.56
C PRO A 251 -38.68 29.18 0.68
N ALA A 252 -39.43 29.00 1.77
CA ALA A 252 -38.98 28.30 2.95
C ALA A 252 -38.26 27.04 2.49
N ALA A 253 -36.95 27.00 2.75
CA ALA A 253 -36.16 25.79 2.63
C ALA A 253 -36.86 24.74 3.50
N LYS A 254 -37.46 23.77 2.83
CA LYS A 254 -38.08 22.59 3.41
C LYS A 254 -36.99 21.89 4.22
N GLU A 255 -37.05 22.08 5.52
CA GLU A 255 -36.38 21.21 6.49
C GLU A 255 -37.02 19.82 6.36
N VAL A 256 -36.45 19.00 5.49
CA VAL A 256 -36.63 17.56 5.50
C VAL A 256 -35.45 17.00 6.26
N LEU A 257 -35.53 17.09 7.59
CA LEU A 257 -34.68 16.32 8.48
C LEU A 257 -35.45 15.06 8.88
N GLN A 258 -35.17 13.96 8.18
CA GLN A 258 -35.04 12.59 8.70
C GLN A 258 -34.82 11.63 7.51
N PRO A 259 -33.89 10.65 7.62
CA PRO A 259 -34.05 9.60 8.61
C PRO A 259 -32.76 9.08 9.28
N ALA A 260 -33.03 8.26 10.31
CA ALA A 260 -32.28 7.08 10.73
C ALA A 260 -30.96 7.25 11.51
N LYS A 261 -31.04 6.88 12.80
CA LYS A 261 -30.35 5.71 13.36
C LYS A 261 -29.14 5.21 12.55
N ASP A 262 -27.95 5.34 13.09
CA ASP A 262 -27.33 4.21 13.78
C ASP A 262 -26.15 4.67 14.64
N SER A 263 -26.28 4.39 15.93
CA SER A 263 -25.16 4.28 16.84
C SER A 263 -24.29 3.10 16.40
N GLN A 264 -23.07 3.35 15.96
CA GLN A 264 -22.00 2.37 16.10
C GLN A 264 -20.75 3.07 16.62
N GLU A 265 -20.36 2.62 17.82
CA GLU A 265 -19.12 2.93 18.50
C GLU A 265 -17.90 2.69 17.60
N PRO A 266 -16.89 3.57 17.60
CA PRO A 266 -15.54 3.14 17.30
C PRO A 266 -15.01 2.40 18.55
N VAL A 267 -15.11 1.08 18.52
CA VAL A 267 -14.32 0.19 19.37
C VAL A 267 -12.85 0.55 19.20
N ALA A 268 -12.23 0.94 20.30
CA ALA A 268 -10.82 1.27 20.40
C ALA A 268 -9.93 0.15 19.79
N PRO A 269 -8.92 0.49 18.98
CA PRO A 269 -7.88 -0.48 18.68
C PRO A 269 -7.09 -0.74 19.98
N LYS A 270 -7.25 -1.95 20.48
CA LYS A 270 -6.42 -2.56 21.53
C LYS A 270 -4.96 -2.46 21.08
N LEU A 271 -4.22 -1.52 21.66
CA LEU A 271 -2.76 -1.50 21.64
C LEU A 271 -2.27 -2.71 22.43
N GLU A 272 -2.21 -3.86 21.78
CA GLU A 272 -1.54 -5.02 22.34
C GLU A 272 -0.04 -4.87 22.10
N ASN A 273 0.56 -4.27 23.13
CA ASN A 273 1.97 -4.20 23.46
C ASN A 273 2.63 -5.59 23.30
N LYS A 274 3.24 -5.87 22.15
CA LYS A 274 4.24 -6.93 22.04
C LYS A 274 5.58 -6.36 22.46
N GLY A 275 5.96 -6.76 23.66
CA GLY A 275 7.17 -6.37 24.34
C GLY A 275 8.41 -6.52 23.47
N ALA A 276 9.28 -5.54 23.65
CA ALA A 276 10.71 -5.65 23.44
C ALA A 276 11.29 -6.68 24.40
N SER A 277 11.95 -7.71 23.87
CA SER A 277 13.26 -8.15 24.36
C SER A 277 13.92 -8.93 23.21
N ASP A 278 14.98 -8.37 22.64
CA ASP A 278 16.30 -8.95 22.86
C ASP A 278 17.38 -8.08 22.23
N ALA A 279 18.33 -7.76 23.11
CA ALA A 279 19.59 -7.09 22.89
C ALA A 279 20.36 -7.73 21.73
N ALA A 280 20.85 -6.96 20.76
CA ALA A 280 22.14 -6.28 20.83
C ALA A 280 23.30 -7.23 21.15
N GLU A 281 23.85 -7.85 20.11
CA GLU A 281 25.24 -8.33 20.12
C GLU A 281 25.92 -7.86 18.82
N LEU A 282 26.61 -6.73 18.92
CA LEU A 282 27.50 -6.21 17.89
C LEU A 282 28.83 -6.97 17.98
N PRO A 283 29.31 -7.64 16.91
CA PRO A 283 30.66 -8.19 16.92
C PRO A 283 31.70 -7.07 16.84
N GLN A 284 32.59 -7.04 17.82
CA GLN A 284 33.77 -6.19 17.84
C GLN A 284 34.68 -6.52 16.66
N VAL A 285 34.98 -5.52 15.84
CA VAL A 285 36.00 -5.59 14.79
C VAL A 285 37.35 -5.34 15.46
N THR A 286 38.19 -6.37 15.54
CA THR A 286 39.61 -6.25 15.87
C THR A 286 40.38 -5.74 14.65
N PRO A 287 41.24 -4.71 14.79
CA PRO A 287 42.11 -4.27 13.70
C PRO A 287 43.34 -5.19 13.58
N ALA A 288 43.66 -5.48 12.32
CA ALA A 288 44.74 -6.33 11.87
C ALA A 288 46.13 -5.84 12.31
N GLU A 289 46.91 -6.78 12.86
CA GLU A 289 48.36 -6.66 13.03
C GLU A 289 49.03 -6.83 11.65
N LYS A 290 49.67 -5.76 11.15
CA LYS A 290 50.67 -5.84 10.10
C LYS A 290 52.03 -6.08 10.75
N LYS A 291 52.66 -7.20 10.40
CA LYS A 291 54.12 -7.35 10.33
C LYS A 291 54.47 -8.01 9.01
#